data_AF-A0A8F5C2B0-F1
#
_entry.id   AF-A0A8F5C2B0-F1
#
_cell.length_a   1.000
_cell.length_b   1.000
_cell.length_c   1.000
_cell.angle_alpha   90.00
_cell.angle_beta   90.00
_cell.angle_gamma   90.00
#
_symmetry.space_group_name_H-M   'P 1'
#
loop_
_entity.id
_entity.type
_entity.pdbx_description
1 polymer ?
#
loop_
_entity_poly.entity_id
_entity_poly.type
_entity_poly.pdbx_seq_one_letter_code
_entity_poly.pdbx_strand_id
1 'polypeptide(L)'
;MNLVRLRTHYVFSTGLLTLLDSVLFHEYFYYTLLFSGIVSVIGNSLIDRIGHKEIATRYGYIPVRTPLTHTIPRSIAWGIISVIPILILLLIYYYGFNYHEYYFSLNNKVALLTLLNGVIIGPSHMLLDVFTERGIYVKKHGKWRRFALTHFRYDNPAINGLAMIAGAVMIYLAYL
;
A
#
# COMPACT_ATOMS: atom_id res chain seq x y z
N MET A 1 12.48 -6.50 10.99
CA MET A 1 12.09 -5.47 10.00
C MET A 1 12.52 -4.10 10.51
N ASN A 2 13.16 -3.26 9.68
CA ASN A 2 13.62 -1.94 10.10
C ASN A 2 12.46 -0.92 10.03
N LEU A 3 12.04 -0.37 11.18
CA LEU A 3 10.81 0.42 11.35
C LEU A 3 10.73 1.67 10.46
N VAL A 4 11.85 2.34 10.19
CA VAL A 4 11.89 3.59 9.39
C VAL A 4 11.45 3.36 7.94
N ARG A 5 11.74 2.17 7.40
CA ARG A 5 11.57 1.86 5.98
C ARG A 5 10.09 1.67 5.65
N LEU A 6 9.40 0.93 6.50
CA LEU A 6 7.97 0.67 6.37
C LEU A 6 7.14 1.96 6.55
N ARG A 7 7.60 2.89 7.41
CA ARG A 7 6.96 4.21 7.58
C ARG A 7 6.98 5.04 6.30
N THR A 8 8.03 4.93 5.49
CA THR A 8 8.11 5.65 4.20
C THR A 8 7.01 5.19 3.26
N HIS A 9 6.82 3.87 3.14
CA HIS A 9 5.70 3.30 2.38
C HIS A 9 4.36 3.74 2.94
N TYR A 10 4.18 3.77 4.26
CA TYR A 10 2.93 4.22 4.86
C TYR A 10 2.56 5.65 4.47
N VAL A 11 3.49 6.59 4.63
CA VAL A 11 3.23 8.00 4.33
C VAL A 11 3.01 8.21 2.84
N PHE A 12 3.85 7.62 1.99
CA PHE A 12 3.71 7.73 0.54
C PHE A 12 2.39 7.14 0.04
N SER A 13 2.08 5.90 0.41
CA SER A 13 0.84 5.24 0.01
C SER A 13 -0.39 5.97 0.56
N THR A 14 -0.35 6.50 1.79
CA THR A 14 -1.45 7.31 2.33
C THR A 14 -1.71 8.51 1.43
N GLY A 15 -0.67 9.28 1.10
CA GLY A 15 -0.82 10.45 0.24
C GLY A 15 -1.31 10.13 -1.17
N LEU A 16 -0.77 9.06 -1.78
CA LEU A 16 -1.21 8.64 -3.11
C LEU A 16 -2.68 8.22 -3.12
N LEU A 17 -3.09 7.38 -2.16
CA LEU A 17 -4.49 6.94 -2.05
C LEU A 17 -5.42 8.13 -1.77
N THR A 18 -5.05 9.02 -0.84
CA THR A 18 -5.88 10.20 -0.52
C THR A 18 -6.05 11.13 -1.72
N LEU A 19 -5.00 11.33 -2.53
CA LEU A 19 -5.07 12.12 -3.75
C LEU A 19 -5.93 11.49 -4.83
N LEU A 20 -5.89 10.17 -4.99
CA LEU A 20 -6.75 9.49 -5.96
C LEU A 20 -8.21 9.47 -5.48
N ASP A 21 -8.42 9.30 -4.17
CA ASP A 21 -9.72 9.32 -3.53
C ASP A 21 -10.37 10.70 -3.62
N SER A 22 -9.61 11.79 -3.52
CA SER A 22 -10.15 13.15 -3.61
C SER A 22 -10.79 13.44 -4.98
N VAL A 23 -10.35 12.78 -6.06
CA VAL A 23 -10.97 12.92 -7.39
C VAL A 23 -12.45 12.50 -7.39
N LEU A 24 -12.82 11.51 -6.56
CA LEU A 24 -14.18 10.96 -6.51
C LEU A 24 -14.94 11.37 -5.24
N PHE A 25 -14.23 11.80 -4.19
CA PHE A 25 -14.74 11.99 -2.83
C PHE A 25 -14.21 13.27 -2.16
N HIS A 26 -13.92 14.32 -2.94
CA HIS A 26 -13.34 15.57 -2.44
C HIS A 26 -14.04 16.14 -1.19
N GLU A 27 -15.38 16.12 -1.15
CA GLU A 27 -16.20 16.59 -0.01
C GLU A 27 -15.93 15.86 1.32
N TYR A 28 -15.30 14.69 1.27
CA TYR A 28 -15.05 13.81 2.42
C TYR A 28 -13.56 13.65 2.74
N PHE A 29 -12.75 14.68 2.47
CA PHE A 29 -11.28 14.64 2.63
C PHE A 29 -10.79 13.98 3.93
N TYR A 30 -11.32 14.37 5.09
CA TYR A 30 -10.85 13.81 6.36
C TYR A 30 -11.16 12.31 6.49
N TYR A 31 -12.30 11.86 5.96
CA TYR A 31 -12.66 10.44 5.93
C TYR A 31 -11.76 9.67 4.97
N THR A 32 -11.52 10.18 3.76
CA THR A 32 -10.65 9.52 2.78
C THR A 32 -9.20 9.46 3.24
N LEU A 33 -8.70 10.51 3.91
CA LEU A 33 -7.37 10.54 4.52
C LEU A 33 -7.20 9.47 5.60
N LEU A 34 -8.14 9.40 6.56
CA LEU A 34 -8.09 8.40 7.64
C LEU A 34 -8.21 6.98 7.07
N PHE A 35 -9.13 6.78 6.14
CA PHE A 35 -9.34 5.49 5.49
C PHE A 35 -8.11 5.04 4.68
N SER A 36 -7.55 5.94 3.86
CA SER A 36 -6.29 5.74 3.14
C SER A 36 -5.14 5.38 4.07
N GLY A 37 -5.04 6.03 5.23
CA GLY A 37 -4.04 5.73 6.24
C GLY A 37 -4.16 4.31 6.78
N ILE A 38 -5.38 3.86 7.10
CA ILE A 38 -5.65 2.50 7.57
C ILE A 38 -5.29 1.47 6.48
N VAL A 39 -5.77 1.65 5.25
CA VAL A 39 -5.46 0.76 4.12
C VAL A 39 -3.95 0.73 3.87
N SER A 40 -3.30 1.88 3.92
CA SER A 40 -1.87 2.02 3.73
C SER A 40 -1.07 1.19 4.73
N VAL A 41 -1.40 1.27 6.02
CA VAL A 41 -0.71 0.50 7.06
C VAL A 41 -0.93 -1.00 6.89
N ILE A 42 -2.18 -1.42 6.66
CA ILE A 42 -2.53 -2.84 6.55
C ILE A 42 -1.91 -3.45 5.28
N GLY A 43 -2.10 -2.83 4.12
CA GLY A 43 -1.63 -3.35 2.84
C GLY A 43 -0.11 -3.40 2.76
N ASN A 44 0.59 -2.33 3.13
CA ASN A 44 2.05 -2.33 3.16
C ASN A 44 2.61 -3.33 4.18
N SER A 45 1.99 -3.47 5.36
CA SER A 45 2.39 -4.49 6.35
C SER A 45 2.24 -5.90 5.80
N LEU A 46 1.12 -6.18 5.15
CA LEU A 46 0.81 -7.51 4.61
C LEU A 46 1.82 -7.90 3.52
N ILE A 47 2.04 -6.99 2.56
CA ILE A 47 2.95 -7.22 1.42
C ILE A 47 4.39 -7.44 1.89
N ASP A 48 4.86 -6.66 2.87
CA ASP A 48 6.23 -6.77 3.39
C ASP A 48 6.39 -8.07 4.20
N ARG A 49 5.46 -8.35 5.14
CA ARG A 49 5.53 -9.55 6.01
C ARG A 49 5.49 -10.86 5.22
N ILE A 50 4.60 -10.98 4.24
CA ILE A 50 4.50 -12.18 3.39
C ILE A 50 5.61 -12.21 2.33
N GLY A 51 6.11 -11.04 1.96
CA GLY A 51 7.10 -10.88 0.91
C GLY A 51 8.51 -11.29 1.27
N HIS A 52 8.86 -11.31 2.56
CA HIS A 52 10.20 -11.66 3.02
C HIS A 52 10.32 -13.17 3.30
N LYS A 53 11.41 -13.75 2.83
CA LYS A 53 11.92 -15.06 3.25
C LYS A 53 13.33 -14.89 3.79
N GLU A 54 13.66 -15.60 4.86
CA GLU A 54 15.03 -15.67 5.34
C GLU A 54 15.76 -16.79 4.62
N ILE A 55 16.88 -16.48 3.99
CA ILE A 55 17.75 -17.46 3.34
C ILE A 55 18.99 -17.66 4.23
N ALA A 56 19.25 -18.90 4.61
CA ALA A 56 20.47 -19.25 5.33
C ALA A 56 21.68 -19.13 4.39
N THR A 57 22.67 -18.34 4.82
CA THR A 57 23.97 -18.22 4.16
C THR A 57 25.07 -18.61 5.14
N ARG A 58 26.32 -18.78 4.66
CA ARG A 58 27.49 -19.06 5.53
C ARG A 58 27.72 -17.99 6.61
N TYR A 59 27.14 -16.81 6.46
CA TYR A 59 27.29 -15.67 7.37
C TYR A 59 25.99 -15.36 8.14
N GLY A 60 25.01 -16.26 8.13
CA GLY A 60 23.72 -16.12 8.84
C GLY A 60 22.52 -16.00 7.91
N TYR A 61 21.36 -15.68 8.48
CA TYR A 61 20.09 -15.53 7.75
C TYR A 61 19.98 -14.14 7.13
N ILE A 62 19.76 -14.09 5.81
CA ILE A 62 19.58 -12.83 5.08
C ILE A 62 18.10 -12.73 4.66
N PRO A 63 17.40 -11.63 4.97
CA PRO A 63 16.03 -11.43 4.49
C PRO A 63 16.06 -11.10 2.99
N VAL A 64 15.37 -11.92 2.20
CA VAL A 64 15.26 -11.81 0.75
C VAL A 64 13.79 -11.70 0.35
N ARG A 65 13.48 -10.70 -0.48
CA ARG A 65 12.15 -10.51 -1.06
C ARG A 65 11.83 -11.61 -2.04
N THR A 66 10.54 -11.97 -2.12
CA THR A 66 10.07 -13.03 -3.00
C THR A 66 9.21 -12.47 -4.13
N PRO A 67 9.18 -13.15 -5.29
CA PRO A 67 8.24 -12.83 -6.35
C PRO A 67 6.78 -13.10 -5.96
N LEU A 68 6.50 -13.61 -4.75
CA LEU A 68 5.13 -13.87 -4.28
C LEU A 68 4.36 -12.56 -4.08
N THR A 69 4.97 -11.54 -3.49
CA THR A 69 4.33 -10.24 -3.23
C THR A 69 4.95 -9.11 -4.06
N HIS A 70 6.23 -9.24 -4.46
CA HIS A 70 6.96 -8.17 -5.14
C HIS A 70 6.92 -8.28 -6.67
N THR A 71 5.74 -8.50 -7.25
CA THR A 71 5.49 -8.41 -8.71
C THR A 71 4.23 -7.56 -8.91
N ILE A 72 4.11 -6.82 -10.01
CA ILE A 72 2.95 -5.92 -10.22
C ILE A 72 1.61 -6.67 -10.08
N PRO A 73 1.34 -7.76 -10.83
CA PRO A 73 0.03 -8.42 -10.76
C PRO A 73 -0.27 -9.03 -9.38
N ARG A 74 0.74 -9.61 -8.72
CA ARG A 74 0.54 -10.21 -7.40
C ARG A 74 0.40 -9.17 -6.31
N SER A 75 1.10 -8.04 -6.42
CA SER A 75 0.96 -6.94 -5.46
C SER A 75 -0.47 -6.39 -5.45
N ILE A 76 -1.11 -6.30 -6.62
CA ILE A 76 -2.54 -5.94 -6.74
C ILE A 76 -3.40 -6.96 -6.02
N ALA A 77 -3.19 -8.26 -6.27
CA ALA A 77 -3.96 -9.31 -5.60
C ALA A 77 -3.81 -9.25 -4.07
N TRP A 78 -2.59 -9.08 -3.56
CA TRP A 78 -2.33 -8.91 -2.12
C TRP A 78 -2.93 -7.61 -1.57
N GLY A 79 -2.95 -6.54 -2.36
CA GLY A 79 -3.61 -5.29 -2.00
C GLY A 79 -5.12 -5.47 -1.83
N ILE A 80 -5.78 -6.16 -2.77
CA ILE A 80 -7.21 -6.50 -2.66
C ILE A 80 -7.47 -7.37 -1.43
N ILE A 81 -6.63 -8.38 -1.21
CA ILE A 81 -6.75 -9.25 -0.01
C ILE A 81 -6.63 -8.41 1.28
N SER A 82 -5.76 -7.39 1.28
CA SER A 82 -5.54 -6.56 2.46
C SER A 82 -6.75 -5.73 2.90
N VAL A 83 -7.66 -5.42 1.97
CA VAL A 83 -8.88 -4.66 2.28
C VAL A 83 -10.08 -5.55 2.62
N ILE A 84 -9.98 -6.88 2.46
CA ILE A 84 -11.07 -7.81 2.80
C ILE A 84 -11.53 -7.67 4.26
N PRO A 85 -10.63 -7.63 5.28
CA PRO A 85 -11.07 -7.47 6.67
C PRO A 85 -11.83 -6.17 6.91
N ILE A 86 -11.42 -5.09 6.22
CA ILE A 86 -12.07 -3.78 6.30
C ILE A 86 -13.47 -3.87 5.67
N LEU A 87 -13.58 -4.50 4.50
CA LEU A 87 -14.86 -4.69 3.83
C LEU A 87 -15.83 -5.54 4.67
N ILE A 88 -15.35 -6.63 5.28
CA ILE A 88 -16.14 -7.46 6.18
C ILE A 88 -16.62 -6.63 7.38
N LEU A 89 -15.74 -5.85 8.01
CA LEU A 89 -16.12 -5.00 9.13
C LEU A 89 -17.17 -3.95 8.74
N LEU A 90 -17.03 -3.34 7.56
CA LEU A 90 -18.02 -2.40 7.01
C LEU A 90 -19.38 -3.07 6.78
N LEU A 91 -19.39 -4.31 6.25
CA LEU A 91 -20.61 -5.07 6.04
C LEU A 91 -21.28 -5.46 7.37
N ILE A 92 -20.50 -5.91 8.36
CA ILE A 92 -21.00 -6.21 9.71
C ILE A 92 -21.57 -4.95 10.36
N TYR A 93 -20.87 -3.83 10.26
CA TYR A 93 -21.34 -2.55 10.80
C TYR A 93 -22.66 -2.12 10.17
N TYR A 94 -22.75 -2.22 8.84
CA TYR A 94 -23.96 -1.87 8.10
C TYR A 94 -25.13 -2.80 8.45
N TYR A 95 -25.02 -4.10 8.18
CA TYR A 95 -26.15 -5.05 8.34
C TYR A 95 -26.41 -5.50 9.77
N GLY A 96 -25.40 -5.49 10.63
CA GLY A 96 -25.48 -6.11 11.97
C GLY A 96 -26.07 -5.22 13.05
N PHE A 97 -25.98 -3.89 12.91
CA PHE A 97 -26.34 -2.97 14.01
C PHE A 97 -27.60 -2.13 13.77
N ASN A 98 -28.32 -2.29 12.64
CA ASN A 98 -29.58 -1.57 12.35
C ASN A 98 -29.54 -0.03 12.55
N TYR A 99 -28.37 0.61 12.55
CA TYR A 99 -28.22 2.07 12.60
C TYR A 99 -28.33 2.73 11.21
N HIS A 100 -29.10 2.12 10.31
CA HIS A 100 -29.09 2.40 8.87
C HIS A 100 -29.45 3.85 8.49
N GLU A 101 -30.12 4.60 9.37
CA GLU A 101 -30.65 5.92 9.02
C GLU A 101 -29.86 7.13 9.54
N TYR A 102 -29.00 7.01 10.56
CA TYR A 102 -28.53 8.22 11.27
C TYR A 102 -27.05 8.61 11.05
N TYR A 103 -26.14 7.68 10.76
CA TYR A 103 -24.69 8.00 10.72
C TYR A 103 -23.90 7.47 9.52
N PHE A 104 -24.34 6.40 8.84
CA PHE A 104 -23.51 5.77 7.80
C PHE A 104 -24.36 5.00 6.78
N SER A 105 -24.53 5.57 5.58
CA SER A 105 -25.07 4.84 4.43
C SER A 105 -23.91 4.17 3.70
N LEU A 106 -23.88 2.83 3.65
CA LEU A 106 -22.93 2.09 2.81
C LEU A 106 -23.35 2.27 1.34
N ASN A 107 -23.03 3.43 0.78
CA ASN A 107 -23.28 3.72 -0.61
C ASN A 107 -22.31 2.88 -1.47
N ASN A 108 -22.74 2.51 -2.69
CA ASN A 108 -21.91 1.85 -3.70
C ASN A 108 -20.54 2.54 -3.86
N LYS A 109 -20.50 3.86 -3.60
CA LYS A 109 -19.29 4.66 -3.57
C LYS A 109 -18.26 4.20 -2.51
N VAL A 110 -18.66 3.88 -1.27
CA VAL A 110 -17.74 3.44 -0.19
C VAL A 110 -17.16 2.05 -0.49
N ALA A 111 -17.99 1.15 -1.02
CA ALA A 111 -17.53 -0.16 -1.46
C ALA A 111 -16.54 -0.04 -2.63
N LEU A 112 -16.85 0.81 -3.61
CA LEU A 112 -15.95 1.10 -4.73
C LEU A 112 -14.62 1.68 -4.26
N LEU A 113 -14.66 2.68 -3.36
CA LEU A 113 -13.48 3.28 -2.73
C LEU A 113 -12.58 2.21 -2.08
N THR A 114 -13.18 1.32 -1.29
CA THR A 114 -12.46 0.23 -0.61
C THR A 114 -11.75 -0.68 -1.60
N LEU A 115 -12.43 -1.06 -2.69
CA LEU A 115 -11.87 -1.93 -3.73
C LEU A 115 -10.76 -1.23 -4.52
N LEU A 116 -10.95 0.04 -4.90
CA LEU A 116 -9.94 0.84 -5.60
C LEU A 116 -8.67 0.98 -4.76
N ASN A 117 -8.81 1.28 -3.47
CA ASN A 117 -7.68 1.36 -2.54
C ASN A 117 -6.95 0.01 -2.41
N GLY A 118 -7.70 -1.10 -2.41
CA GLY A 118 -7.13 -2.45 -2.50
C GLY A 118 -6.31 -2.68 -3.79
N VAL A 119 -6.80 -2.21 -4.94
CA VAL A 119 -6.09 -2.34 -6.21
C VAL A 119 -4.80 -1.50 -6.24
N ILE A 120 -4.83 -0.29 -5.65
CA ILE A 120 -3.74 0.69 -5.76
C ILE A 120 -2.65 0.47 -4.69
N ILE A 121 -2.99 -0.01 -3.49
CA ILE A 121 -2.02 -0.13 -2.39
C ILE A 121 -0.81 -0.99 -2.76
N GLY A 122 -1.02 -2.10 -3.47
CA GLY A 122 0.05 -2.98 -3.95
C GLY A 122 1.02 -2.31 -4.91
N PRO A 123 0.53 -1.76 -6.05
CA PRO A 123 1.32 -0.94 -6.95
C PRO A 123 2.04 0.23 -6.27
N SER A 124 1.41 0.90 -5.29
CA SER A 124 2.06 1.99 -4.56
C SER A 124 3.30 1.53 -3.79
N HIS A 125 3.25 0.32 -3.19
CA HIS A 125 4.40 -0.29 -2.53
C HIS A 125 5.50 -0.61 -3.55
N MET A 126 5.12 -1.22 -4.68
CA MET A 126 6.03 -1.59 -5.76
C MET A 126 6.69 -0.36 -6.40
N LEU A 127 5.98 0.77 -6.46
CA LEU A 127 6.46 2.01 -7.04
C LEU A 127 7.65 2.58 -6.25
N LEU A 128 7.64 2.50 -4.92
CA LEU A 128 8.84 2.87 -4.16
C LEU A 128 9.94 1.83 -4.34
N ASP A 129 9.58 0.56 -4.31
CA ASP A 129 10.55 -0.54 -4.40
C ASP A 129 11.32 -0.58 -5.72
N VAL A 130 10.68 -0.22 -6.84
CA VAL A 130 11.33 -0.23 -8.15
C VAL A 130 12.49 0.78 -8.22
N PHE A 131 12.49 1.83 -7.40
CA PHE A 131 13.59 2.81 -7.35
C PHE A 131 14.72 2.41 -6.38
N THR A 132 14.63 1.25 -5.74
CA THR A 132 15.63 0.79 -4.78
C THR A 132 16.39 -0.42 -5.29
N GLU A 133 17.60 -0.66 -4.76
CA GLU A 133 18.43 -1.83 -5.05
C GLU A 133 17.71 -3.18 -4.78
N ARG A 134 16.65 -3.16 -3.97
CA ARG A 134 15.82 -4.32 -3.69
C ARG A 134 14.87 -4.64 -4.83
N GLY A 135 14.41 -3.62 -5.56
CA GLY A 135 13.62 -3.73 -6.78
C GLY A 135 12.31 -4.51 -6.63
N ILE A 136 11.73 -4.80 -7.78
CA ILE A 136 10.58 -5.68 -7.99
C ILE A 136 10.98 -6.88 -8.86
N TYR A 137 10.11 -7.87 -8.99
CA TYR A 137 10.31 -9.02 -9.85
C TYR A 137 9.50 -8.91 -11.14
N VAL A 138 10.15 -9.18 -12.26
CA VAL A 138 9.56 -9.28 -13.59
C VAL A 138 9.86 -10.65 -14.18
N LYS A 139 8.93 -11.20 -14.97
CA LYS A 139 9.12 -12.49 -15.62
C LYS A 139 9.85 -12.28 -16.95
N LYS A 140 11.07 -12.79 -17.08
CA LYS A 140 11.86 -12.78 -18.32
C LYS A 140 12.19 -14.22 -18.71
N HIS A 141 11.76 -14.65 -19.90
CA HIS A 141 11.96 -16.02 -20.40
C HIS A 141 11.52 -17.11 -19.41
N GLY A 142 10.30 -16.97 -18.87
CA GLY A 142 9.74 -17.93 -17.92
C GLY A 142 10.28 -17.84 -16.49
N LYS A 143 11.40 -17.14 -16.25
CA LYS A 143 12.06 -17.03 -14.94
C LYS A 143 11.83 -15.65 -14.30
N TRP A 144 11.64 -15.62 -13.00
CA TRP A 144 11.55 -14.37 -12.23
C TRP A 144 12.94 -13.74 -12.09
N ARG A 145 13.08 -12.48 -12.52
CA ARG A 145 14.31 -11.70 -12.37
C ARG A 145 14.01 -10.40 -11.63
N ARG A 146 14.95 -9.97 -10.80
CA ARG A 146 14.88 -8.67 -10.12
C ARG A 146 15.06 -7.55 -11.15
N PHE A 147 14.28 -6.48 -10.98
CA PHE A 147 14.30 -5.28 -11.79
C PHE A 147 14.19 -4.06 -10.87
N ALA A 148 15.08 -3.11 -11.04
CA ALA A 148 15.06 -1.81 -10.39
C ALA A 148 15.38 -0.75 -11.45
N LEU A 149 14.65 0.37 -11.44
CA LEU A 149 14.90 1.53 -12.29
C LEU A 149 16.14 2.27 -11.81
N THR A 150 16.17 2.56 -10.52
CA THR A 150 17.30 3.18 -9.84
C THR A 150 17.77 2.23 -8.76
N HIS A 151 19.09 2.07 -8.59
CA HIS A 151 19.65 1.14 -7.61
C HIS A 151 19.96 1.90 -6.31
N PHE A 152 19.04 2.78 -5.87
CA PHE A 152 19.25 3.52 -4.63
C PHE A 152 19.30 2.55 -3.46
N ARG A 153 20.23 2.82 -2.54
CA ARG A 153 20.30 2.09 -1.28
C ARG A 153 18.96 2.18 -0.57
N TYR A 154 18.45 1.02 -0.15
CA TYR A 154 17.13 0.95 0.49
C TYR A 154 17.09 1.67 1.85
N ASP A 155 18.26 1.89 2.47
CA ASP A 155 18.42 2.60 3.73
C ASP A 155 18.82 4.08 3.57
N ASN A 156 18.77 4.63 2.36
CA ASN A 156 19.14 6.03 2.12
C ASN A 156 18.11 6.99 2.76
N PRO A 157 18.50 7.81 3.76
CA PRO A 157 17.58 8.70 4.44
C PRO A 157 17.05 9.83 3.54
N ALA A 158 17.83 10.31 2.58
CA ALA A 158 17.42 11.38 1.68
C ALA A 158 16.32 10.92 0.73
N ILE A 159 16.47 9.73 0.13
CA ILE A 159 15.46 9.15 -0.79
C ILE A 159 14.17 8.82 -0.04
N ASN A 160 14.28 8.24 1.16
CA ASN A 160 13.12 7.97 2.00
C ASN A 160 12.42 9.27 2.43
N GLY A 161 13.18 10.31 2.79
CA GLY A 161 12.65 11.63 3.10
C GLY A 161 11.92 12.27 1.92
N LEU A 162 12.47 12.20 0.71
CA LEU A 162 11.81 12.68 -0.51
C LEU A 162 10.50 11.96 -0.78
N ALA A 163 10.44 10.64 -0.61
CA ALA A 163 9.20 9.88 -0.76
C ALA A 163 8.14 10.27 0.28
N MET A 164 8.55 10.54 1.53
CA MET A 164 7.63 11.04 2.56
C MET A 164 7.12 12.45 2.25
N ILE A 165 7.99 13.35 1.77
CA ILE A 165 7.60 14.70 1.33
C ILE A 165 6.62 14.61 0.17
N ALA A 166 6.89 13.76 -0.83
CA ALA A 166 5.96 13.53 -1.93
C ALA A 166 4.59 13.05 -1.41
N GLY A 167 4.58 12.12 -0.45
CA GLY A 167 3.36 11.71 0.26
C GLY A 167 2.61 12.89 0.88
N ALA A 168 3.31 13.74 1.64
CA ALA A 168 2.72 14.91 2.28
C ALA A 168 2.19 15.94 1.27
N VAL A 169 2.91 16.17 0.16
CA VAL A 169 2.46 17.05 -0.93
C VAL A 169 1.20 16.49 -1.58
N MET A 170 1.11 15.18 -1.82
CA MET A 170 -0.11 14.56 -2.35
C MET A 170 -1.30 14.74 -1.41
N ILE A 171 -1.11 14.63 -0.08
CA ILE A 171 -2.17 14.92 0.90
C ILE A 171 -2.59 16.39 0.84
N TYR A 172 -1.64 17.31 0.74
CA TYR A 172 -1.93 18.74 0.63
C TYR A 172 -2.71 19.06 -0.65
N LEU A 173 -2.29 18.50 -1.79
CA LEU A 173 -3.01 18.65 -3.06
C LEU A 173 -4.41 18.04 -3.03
N ALA A 174 -4.60 16.96 -2.28
CA ALA A 174 -5.91 16.32 -2.11
C ALA A 174 -6.88 17.15 -1.26
N TYR A 175 -6.35 18.04 -0.41
CA TYR A 175 -7.10 18.94 0.45
C TYR A 175 -7.56 20.21 -0.27
N LEU A 176 -6.75 20.71 -1.22
CA LEU A 176 -7.08 21.86 -2.07
C LEU A 176 -8.24 21.55 -3.01
#